data_AF-A0A183P592-F1
#
_entry.id   AF-A0A183P592-F1
#
_cell.length_a   1.000
_cell.length_b   1.000
_cell.length_c   1.000
_cell.angle_alpha   90.00
_cell.angle_beta   90.00
_cell.angle_gamma   90.00
#
_symmetry.space_group_name_H-M   'P 1'
#
loop_
_entity.id
_entity.type
_entity.pdbx_description
1 polymer ?
#
loop_
_entity_poly.entity_id
_entity_poly.type
_entity_poly.pdbx_seq_one_letter_code
_entity_poly.pdbx_strand_id
1 'polypeptide(L)'
;MGIFKSTCSVDIKYFPFDRQKCVLKFGPWSYDGFRVNISFYDGERNFRLLNYITNPEWNLLNSSAVFTEISYPCCPEKYPDITFHVWIKRKSAFYTYILIIPSILLSSLTSVIFWLPPHSPAKIVLGK
;
A
#
# COMPACT_ATOMS: atom_id res chain seq x y z
N MET A 1 15.44 14.46 13.20
CA MET A 1 14.63 13.33 12.68
C MET A 1 13.17 13.65 12.93
N GLY A 2 12.33 13.62 11.89
CA GLY A 2 10.89 13.91 12.01
C GLY A 2 10.07 12.71 11.58
N ILE A 3 8.91 12.51 12.22
CA ILE A 3 7.97 11.44 11.87
C ILE A 3 6.79 12.09 11.14
N PHE A 4 6.55 11.68 9.90
CA PHE A 4 5.42 12.15 9.10
C PHE A 4 4.34 11.06 9.01
N LYS A 5 3.08 11.46 9.20
CA LYS A 5 1.91 10.61 8.97
C LYS A 5 1.17 11.14 7.75
N SER A 6 0.87 10.26 6.81
CA SER A 6 0.08 10.58 5.62
C SER A 6 -1.12 9.63 5.53
N THR A 7 -2.19 10.12 4.92
CA THR A 7 -3.35 9.28 4.59
C THR A 7 -3.11 8.65 3.22
N CYS A 8 -3.07 7.33 3.16
CA CYS A 8 -2.94 6.57 1.92
C CYS A 8 -4.23 5.80 1.66
N SER A 9 -4.79 5.93 0.46
CA SER A 9 -5.92 5.10 0.03
C SER A 9 -5.41 3.71 -0.33
N VAL A 10 -5.96 2.69 0.32
CA VAL A 10 -5.54 1.29 0.17
C VAL A 10 -6.63 0.52 -0.56
N ASP A 11 -6.27 -0.14 -1.66
CA ASP A 11 -7.17 -1.06 -2.39
C ASP A 11 -6.86 -2.51 -2.02
N ILE A 12 -7.83 -3.20 -1.43
CA ILE A 12 -7.70 -4.58 -0.91
C ILE A 12 -8.26 -5.64 -1.87
N LYS A 13 -8.60 -5.31 -3.11
CA LYS A 13 -9.22 -6.24 -4.07
C LYS A 13 -8.45 -7.56 -4.26
N TYR A 14 -7.12 -7.51 -4.25
CA TYR A 14 -6.24 -8.66 -4.47
C TYR A 14 -5.45 -9.07 -3.24
N PHE A 15 -5.98 -8.77 -2.04
CA PHE A 15 -5.32 -9.16 -0.80
C PHE A 15 -5.03 -10.68 -0.76
N PRO A 16 -3.84 -11.13 -0.31
CA PRO A 16 -2.68 -10.38 0.18
C PRO A 16 -1.59 -10.11 -0.89
N PHE A 17 -1.90 -10.29 -2.17
CA PHE A 17 -0.98 -10.08 -3.31
C PHE A 17 -1.04 -8.66 -3.87
N ASP A 18 -1.53 -7.72 -3.07
CA ASP A 18 -1.81 -6.35 -3.43
C ASP A 18 -0.55 -5.47 -3.56
N ARG A 19 -0.68 -4.42 -4.39
CA ARG A 19 0.29 -3.34 -4.53
C ARG A 19 -0.41 -2.04 -4.19
N GLN A 20 0.26 -1.18 -3.43
CA GLN A 20 -0.29 0.09 -2.99
C GLN A 20 0.55 1.25 -3.49
N LYS A 21 -0.11 2.37 -3.76
CA LYS A 21 0.50 3.64 -4.14
C LYS A 21 0.14 4.69 -3.10
N CYS A 22 1.11 5.03 -2.25
CA CYS A 22 0.95 6.09 -1.26
C CYS A 22 1.60 7.38 -1.74
N VAL A 23 0.99 8.50 -1.37
CA VAL A 23 1.38 9.82 -1.83
C VAL A 23 1.59 10.75 -0.64
N LEU A 24 2.75 11.42 -0.60
CA LEU A 24 3.02 12.49 0.36
C LEU A 24 3.29 13.78 -0.40
N LYS A 25 2.59 14.84 -0.04
CA LYS A 25 2.68 16.14 -0.71
C LYS A 25 3.31 17.16 0.23
N PHE A 26 4.39 17.79 -0.18
CA PHE A 26 5.07 18.82 0.60
C PHE A 26 5.18 20.11 -0.22
N GLY A 27 4.89 21.24 0.40
CA GLY A 27 5.02 22.55 -0.21
C GLY A 27 4.85 23.66 0.85
N PRO A 28 5.24 24.91 0.53
CA PRO A 28 4.94 26.05 1.36
C PRO A 28 3.42 26.23 1.54
N TRP A 29 3.01 26.61 2.76
CA TRP A 29 1.60 26.88 3.06
C TRP A 29 1.20 28.30 2.67
N SER A 30 2.01 29.30 3.05
CA SER A 30 1.65 30.72 2.94
C SER A 30 2.29 31.46 1.75
N TYR A 31 3.25 30.84 1.07
CA TYR A 31 4.06 31.51 0.04
C TYR A 31 3.84 30.88 -1.33
N ASP A 32 3.64 31.75 -2.32
CA ASP A 32 3.57 31.39 -3.74
C ASP A 32 4.97 31.09 -4.32
N GLY A 33 5.00 30.64 -5.57
CA GLY A 33 6.24 30.29 -6.29
C GLY A 33 7.15 31.48 -6.62
N PHE A 34 6.65 32.72 -6.58
CA PHE A 34 7.47 33.92 -6.78
C PHE A 34 8.26 34.29 -5.52
N ARG A 35 7.74 33.96 -4.34
CA ARG A 35 8.39 34.22 -3.06
C ARG A 35 9.28 33.08 -2.61
N VAL A 36 8.85 31.84 -2.81
CA VAL A 36 9.58 30.64 -2.39
C VAL A 36 9.65 29.66 -3.54
N ASN A 37 10.89 29.38 -3.98
CA ASN A 37 11.15 28.35 -4.96
C ASN A 37 11.66 27.07 -4.26
N ILE A 38 11.03 25.94 -4.56
CA ILE A 38 11.44 24.61 -4.08
C ILE A 38 11.94 23.79 -5.26
N SER A 39 13.06 23.09 -5.07
CA SER A 39 13.67 22.27 -6.11
C SER A 39 14.18 20.95 -5.55
N PHE A 40 14.45 20.00 -6.44
CA PHE A 40 15.11 18.76 -6.07
C PHE A 40 16.57 19.02 -5.66
N TYR A 41 17.00 18.38 -4.58
CA TYR A 41 18.40 18.37 -4.20
C TYR A 41 19.19 17.56 -5.23
N ASP A 42 20.25 18.15 -5.79
CA ASP A 42 21.11 17.50 -6.80
C ASP A 42 20.36 17.05 -8.07
N GLY A 43 19.18 17.62 -8.34
CA GLY A 43 18.31 17.20 -9.43
C GLY A 43 17.71 15.79 -9.27
N GLU A 44 17.93 15.12 -8.14
CA GLU A 44 17.44 13.78 -7.89
C GLU A 44 15.94 13.77 -7.60
N ARG A 45 15.20 13.03 -8.44
CA ARG A 45 13.75 12.82 -8.28
C ARG A 45 13.43 11.56 -7.48
N ASN A 46 14.41 10.72 -7.21
CA ASN A 46 14.22 9.49 -6.45
C ASN A 46 14.67 9.68 -5.00
N PHE A 47 14.22 8.79 -4.13
CA PHE A 47 14.58 8.86 -2.72
C PHE A 47 15.99 8.31 -2.55
N ARG A 48 16.82 8.97 -1.75
CA ARG A 48 18.11 8.42 -1.32
C ARG A 48 17.88 7.36 -0.23
N LEU A 49 17.98 6.09 -0.61
CA LEU A 49 17.71 4.93 0.28
C LEU A 49 18.94 4.43 1.05
N LEU A 50 20.01 5.25 1.18
CA LEU A 50 21.29 4.84 1.81
C LEU A 50 21.12 4.24 3.22
N ASN A 51 20.20 4.80 4.02
CA ASN A 51 19.89 4.36 5.38
C ASN A 51 18.47 3.77 5.48
N TYR A 52 17.98 3.15 4.41
CA TYR A 52 16.65 2.54 4.41
C TYR A 52 16.63 1.26 5.24
N ILE A 53 15.75 1.23 6.24
CA ILE A 53 15.45 0.03 7.03
C ILE A 53 14.32 -0.73 6.35
N THR A 54 14.57 -1.98 6.03
CA THR A 54 13.59 -2.83 5.35
C THR A 54 12.38 -3.12 6.24
N ASN A 55 11.19 -3.09 5.65
CA ASN A 55 9.95 -3.38 6.37
C ASN A 55 9.62 -4.89 6.30
N PRO A 56 9.19 -5.51 7.41
CA PRO A 56 8.87 -6.95 7.44
C PRO A 56 7.56 -7.29 6.71
N GLU A 57 6.66 -6.34 6.52
CA GLU A 57 5.35 -6.51 5.88
C GLU A 57 5.34 -6.01 4.44
N TRP A 58 6.11 -4.97 4.13
CA TRP A 58 6.08 -4.27 2.84
C TRP A 58 7.45 -4.27 2.14
N ASN A 59 7.43 -4.55 0.85
CA ASN A 59 8.55 -4.32 -0.05
C ASN A 59 8.37 -2.96 -0.73
N LEU A 60 9.37 -2.09 -0.62
CA LEU A 60 9.44 -0.87 -1.43
C LEU A 60 9.77 -1.26 -2.88
N LEU A 61 8.84 -1.01 -3.81
CA LEU A 61 9.02 -1.30 -5.23
C LEU A 61 9.65 -0.12 -5.98
N ASN A 62 9.14 1.08 -5.72
CA ASN A 62 9.58 2.30 -6.38
C ASN A 62 9.29 3.51 -5.49
N SER A 63 10.14 4.52 -5.59
CA SER A 63 10.02 5.78 -4.85
C SER A 63 10.43 6.92 -5.78
N SER A 64 9.50 7.78 -6.14
CA SER A 64 9.71 8.88 -7.08
C SER A 64 9.04 10.15 -6.58
N ALA A 65 9.58 11.31 -6.89
CA ALA A 65 9.04 12.60 -6.54
C ALA A 65 8.81 13.44 -7.80
N VAL A 66 7.70 14.17 -7.82
CA VAL A 66 7.26 15.00 -8.94
C VAL A 66 7.00 16.41 -8.44
N PHE A 67 7.61 17.39 -9.10
CA PHE A 67 7.35 18.80 -8.86
C PHE A 67 6.10 19.21 -9.62
N THR A 68 5.21 19.95 -8.95
CA THR A 68 3.97 20.46 -9.51
C THR A 68 3.77 21.91 -9.06
N GLU A 69 3.16 22.74 -9.90
CA GLU A 69 2.65 24.05 -9.51
C GLU A 69 1.15 24.10 -9.71
N ILE A 70 0.40 24.37 -8.65
CA ILE A 70 -1.06 24.29 -8.67
C ILE A 70 -1.63 25.63 -8.21
N SER A 71 -2.67 26.10 -8.91
CA SER A 71 -3.51 27.21 -8.44
C SER A 71 -4.68 26.63 -7.64
N TYR A 72 -4.94 27.20 -6.47
CA TYR A 72 -6.02 26.77 -5.60
C TYR A 72 -7.22 27.71 -5.74
N PRO A 73 -8.46 27.26 -5.52
CA PRO A 73 -9.64 28.12 -5.65
C PRO A 73 -9.65 29.36 -4.75
N CYS A 74 -8.86 29.36 -3.66
CA CYS A 74 -8.77 30.50 -2.76
C CYS A 74 -7.91 31.65 -3.30
N CYS A 75 -6.96 31.39 -4.19
CA CYS A 75 -5.93 32.34 -4.60
C CYS A 75 -5.57 32.18 -6.08
N PRO A 76 -5.48 33.26 -6.87
CA PRO A 76 -5.10 33.19 -8.29
C PRO A 76 -3.63 32.78 -8.50
N GLU A 77 -2.77 32.91 -7.49
CA GLU A 77 -1.36 32.57 -7.56
C GLU A 77 -1.13 31.05 -7.63
N LYS A 78 0.00 30.67 -8.23
CA LYS A 78 0.46 29.27 -8.28
C LYS A 78 1.33 28.96 -7.07
N TYR A 79 1.04 27.85 -6.42
CA TYR A 79 1.78 27.33 -5.29
C TYR A 79 2.59 26.10 -5.71
N PRO A 80 3.91 26.11 -5.48
CA PRO A 80 4.74 24.97 -5.83
C PRO A 80 4.61 23.86 -4.79
N ASP A 81 4.64 22.62 -5.21
CA ASP A 81 4.68 21.45 -4.35
C ASP A 81 5.54 20.34 -4.95
N ILE A 82 6.08 19.49 -4.07
CA ILE A 82 6.74 18.25 -4.44
C ILE A 82 5.89 17.11 -3.89
N THR A 83 5.39 16.29 -4.82
CA THR A 83 4.58 15.12 -4.54
C THR A 83 5.44 13.86 -4.64
N PHE A 84 5.61 13.20 -3.51
CA PHE A 84 6.36 11.97 -3.34
C PHE A 84 5.43 10.77 -3.50
N HIS A 85 5.72 9.91 -4.46
CA HIS A 85 5.03 8.65 -4.73
C HIS A 85 5.84 7.48 -4.18
N VAL A 86 5.21 6.69 -3.32
CA VAL A 86 5.78 5.49 -2.71
C VAL A 86 4.97 4.30 -3.18
N TRP A 87 5.59 3.42 -3.96
CA TRP A 87 5.00 2.18 -4.43
C TRP A 87 5.47 1.03 -3.54
N ILE A 88 4.53 0.37 -2.88
CA ILE A 88 4.83 -0.74 -1.97
C ILE A 88 4.05 -1.99 -2.36
N LYS A 89 4.62 -3.16 -2.07
CA LYS A 89 3.99 -4.47 -2.26
C LYS A 89 4.01 -5.25 -0.96
N ARG A 90 2.87 -5.82 -0.60
CA ARG A 90 2.76 -6.65 0.61
C ARG A 90 3.57 -7.95 0.45
N LYS A 91 4.25 -8.36 1.51
CA LYS A 91 4.85 -9.68 1.66
C LYS A 91 3.73 -10.68 2.00
N SER A 92 3.22 -11.36 0.98
CA SER A 92 2.01 -12.18 1.06
C SER A 92 2.17 -13.52 1.78
N ALA A 93 3.40 -13.98 1.99
CA ALA A 93 3.68 -15.34 2.48
C ALA A 93 2.95 -15.65 3.79
N PHE A 94 3.10 -14.79 4.81
CA PHE A 94 2.47 -14.96 6.12
C PHE A 94 0.94 -15.08 6.02
N TYR A 95 0.31 -14.17 5.29
CA TYR A 95 -1.14 -14.18 5.07
C TYR A 95 -1.61 -15.39 4.26
N THR A 96 -0.80 -15.86 3.32
CA THR A 96 -1.12 -17.04 2.52
C THR A 96 -1.17 -18.30 3.40
N TYR A 97 -0.18 -18.48 4.27
CA TYR A 97 -0.11 -19.64 5.16
C TYR A 97 -1.23 -19.66 6.21
N ILE A 98 -1.59 -18.51 6.77
CA ILE A 98 -2.53 -18.44 7.90
C ILE A 98 -3.97 -18.23 7.47
N LEU A 99 -4.23 -17.53 6.36
CA LEU A 99 -5.60 -17.21 5.92
C LEU A 99 -6.02 -18.06 4.72
N ILE A 100 -5.22 -18.05 3.65
CA ILE A 100 -5.63 -18.67 2.38
C ILE A 100 -5.63 -20.20 2.49
N ILE A 101 -4.55 -20.81 2.97
CA ILE A 101 -4.43 -22.27 3.04
C ILE A 101 -5.53 -22.88 3.91
N PRO A 102 -5.79 -22.42 5.16
CA PRO A 102 -6.86 -22.98 5.98
C PRO A 102 -8.24 -22.81 5.33
N SER A 103 -8.51 -21.67 4.69
CA SER A 103 -9.79 -21.43 4.01
C SER A 103 -10.02 -22.38 2.82
N ILE A 104 -8.97 -22.66 2.04
CA ILE A 104 -9.03 -23.63 0.93
C ILE A 104 -9.24 -25.04 1.46
N LEU A 105 -8.54 -25.42 2.53
CA LEU A 105 -8.71 -26.74 3.17
C LEU A 105 -10.13 -26.91 3.69
N LEU A 106 -10.67 -25.93 4.42
CA LEU A 106 -12.07 -25.99 4.90
C LEU A 106 -13.07 -26.08 3.74
N SER A 107 -12.84 -25.35 2.65
CA SER A 107 -13.71 -25.41 1.46
C SER A 107 -13.63 -26.74 0.72
N SER A 108 -12.47 -27.42 0.74
CA SER A 108 -12.35 -28.75 0.16
C SER A 108 -13.00 -29.81 1.05
N LEU A 109 -12.85 -29.68 2.37
CA LEU A 109 -13.53 -30.52 3.38
C LEU A 109 -15.05 -30.50 3.19
N THR A 110 -15.67 -29.33 2.96
CA THR A 110 -17.12 -29.25 2.71
C THR A 110 -17.54 -29.96 1.42
N SER A 111 -16.70 -29.94 0.38
CA SER A 111 -16.96 -30.68 -0.86
C SER A 111 -16.91 -32.20 -0.65
N VAL A 112 -16.00 -32.69 0.19
CA VAL A 112 -15.86 -34.13 0.52
C VAL A 112 -17.09 -34.68 1.26
N ILE A 113 -17.81 -33.86 2.02
CA ILE A 113 -19.04 -34.27 2.72
C ILE A 113 -20.11 -34.77 1.73
N PHE A 114 -20.21 -34.16 0.55
CA PHE A 114 -21.16 -34.58 -0.49
C PHE A 114 -20.79 -35.93 -1.10
N TRP A 115 -19.50 -36.28 -1.13
CA TRP A 115 -19.00 -37.55 -1.65
C TRP A 115 -19.11 -38.70 -0.62
N LEU A 116 -19.26 -38.39 0.67
CA LEU A 116 -19.25 -39.40 1.71
C LEU A 116 -20.62 -40.11 1.85
N PRO A 117 -20.66 -41.45 1.91
CA PRO A 117 -21.90 -42.20 2.06
C PRO A 117 -22.62 -41.87 3.38
N PRO A 118 -23.98 -41.89 3.39
CA PRO A 118 -24.79 -41.43 4.53
C PRO A 118 -24.61 -42.25 5.81
N HIS A 119 -24.18 -43.51 5.69
CA HIS A 119 -23.95 -44.39 6.84
C HIS A 119 -22.58 -44.20 7.52
N SER A 120 -21.71 -43.37 6.96
CA SER A 120 -20.41 -43.12 7.58
C SER A 120 -20.56 -42.18 8.80
N PRO A 121 -20.08 -42.59 9.99
CA PRO A 121 -20.09 -41.70 11.17
C PRO A 121 -19.24 -40.44 10.94
N ALA A 122 -18.25 -40.49 10.04
CA ALA A 122 -17.44 -39.33 9.69
C ALA A 122 -18.25 -38.23 8.98
N LYS A 123 -19.37 -38.57 8.32
CA LYS A 123 -20.26 -37.58 7.69
C LYS A 123 -20.95 -36.68 8.72
N ILE A 124 -21.38 -37.27 9.83
CA ILE A 124 -22.08 -36.56 10.92
C ILE A 124 -21.10 -35.68 11.70
N VAL A 125 -19.84 -36.10 11.82
CA VAL A 125 -18.78 -35.33 12.48
C VAL A 125 -18.29 -34.17 11.62
N LEU A 126 -18.16 -34.34 10.30
CA LEU A 126 -17.66 -33.31 9.38
C LEU A 126 -18.74 -32.30 8.94
N GLY A 127 -20.01 -32.71 8.91
CA GLY A 127 -21.14 -31.86 8.51
C GLY A 127 -21.83 -31.11 9.64
N LYS A 128 -21.23 -31.10 10.83
CA LYS A 128 -21.72 -30.35 12.00
C LYS A 128 -21.10 -28.97 12.10
#